data_AF-A0A238JBQ6-F1
#
_entry.id   AF-A0A238JBQ6-F1
#
_cell.length_a   1.000
_cell.length_b   1.000
_cell.length_c   1.000
_cell.angle_alpha   90.00
_cell.angle_beta   90.00
_cell.angle_gamma   90.00
#
_symmetry.space_group_name_H-M   'P 1'
#
loop_
_entity.id
_entity.type
_entity.pdbx_description
1 polymer ?
#
loop_
_entity_poly.entity_id
_entity_poly.type
_entity_poly.pdbx_seq_one_letter_code
_entity_poly.pdbx_strand_id
1 'polypeptide(L)'
;MTAQLKTLFFAAALATGAFASSAHAFGEHYLCYNIDPHGGFKEIPVELKDQFAGYKGLVIRPVSLCNPVDKNGEGIREPEVHLVCYEIKAEPVTKTKPAIDVMTANQFREQSMTAVLPPHTLCVPSKKEHL
;
A
#
# COMPACT_ATOMS: atom_id res chain seq x y z
N MET A 1 -0.19 38.97 67.73
CA MET A 1 -0.08 37.62 68.34
C MET A 1 -0.67 36.62 67.36
N THR A 2 0.14 35.61 66.98
CA THR A 2 -0.22 34.27 66.44
C THR A 2 -1.07 34.21 65.15
N ALA A 3 -0.48 33.91 63.99
CA ALA A 3 -0.29 32.56 63.39
C ALA A 3 -1.62 31.95 62.88
N GLN A 4 -1.77 31.53 61.63
CA GLN A 4 -1.23 30.27 61.11
C GLN A 4 -1.35 30.19 59.58
N LEU A 5 -0.39 29.46 59.01
CA LEU A 5 -0.08 29.19 57.61
C LEU A 5 -0.93 28.01 57.10
N LYS A 6 -1.43 28.04 55.86
CA LYS A 6 -1.87 26.84 55.14
C LYS A 6 -1.34 26.83 53.70
N THR A 7 -0.24 26.10 53.54
CA THR A 7 0.33 25.66 52.27
C THR A 7 -0.67 24.77 51.54
N LEU A 8 -0.97 25.08 50.27
CA LEU A 8 -1.70 24.20 49.36
C LEU A 8 -0.70 23.61 48.36
N PHE A 9 -0.45 22.31 48.50
CA PHE A 9 0.25 21.50 47.52
C PHE A 9 -0.66 21.30 46.30
N PHE A 10 -0.25 21.80 45.12
CA PHE A 10 -0.84 21.38 43.85
C PHE A 10 -0.08 20.16 43.33
N ALA A 11 -0.72 19.00 43.37
CA ALA A 11 -0.25 17.81 42.68
C ALA A 11 -0.49 17.98 41.17
N ALA A 12 0.58 18.09 40.40
CA ALA A 12 0.50 18.04 38.94
C ALA A 12 0.30 16.58 38.51
N ALA A 13 -0.92 16.22 38.10
CA ALA A 13 -1.20 14.92 37.51
C ALA A 13 -0.50 14.81 36.14
N LEU A 14 0.40 13.84 36.01
CA LEU A 14 1.00 13.41 34.75
C LEU A 14 -0.09 12.80 33.87
N ALA A 15 -0.61 13.57 32.91
CA ALA A 15 -1.40 13.01 31.82
C ALA A 15 -0.43 12.34 30.83
N THR A 16 -0.13 11.06 31.04
CA THR A 16 0.46 10.20 30.01
C THR A 16 -0.60 9.96 28.94
N GLY A 17 -0.75 10.91 28.03
CA GLY A 17 -1.47 10.68 26.78
C GLY A 17 -0.61 9.79 25.89
N ALA A 18 -0.76 8.48 26.00
CA ALA A 18 -0.40 7.58 24.92
C ALA A 18 -1.36 7.87 23.76
N PHE A 19 -0.97 8.80 22.88
CA PHE A 19 -1.52 8.81 21.53
C PHE A 19 -1.01 7.53 20.88
N ALA A 20 -1.78 6.45 21.02
CA ALA A 20 -1.69 5.35 20.10
C ALA A 20 -2.06 5.93 18.73
N SER A 21 -1.05 6.38 18.00
CA SER A 21 -1.17 6.68 16.59
C SER A 21 -1.44 5.35 15.91
N SER A 22 -2.71 4.93 15.91
CA SER A 22 -3.23 4.16 14.79
C SER A 22 -3.16 5.11 13.61
N ALA A 23 -1.96 5.24 13.03
CA ALA A 23 -1.82 5.63 11.64
C ALA A 23 -2.56 4.53 10.88
N HIS A 24 -3.87 4.73 10.77
CA HIS A 24 -4.79 3.88 10.06
C HIS A 24 -4.17 3.74 8.67
N ALA A 25 -3.68 2.55 8.33
CA ALA A 25 -3.22 2.29 6.97
C ALA A 25 -4.42 2.59 6.06
N PHE A 26 -4.36 3.72 5.36
CA PHE A 26 -5.40 4.17 4.45
C PHE A 26 -5.28 3.26 3.22
N GLY A 27 -5.86 2.08 3.28
CA GLY A 27 -5.72 1.05 2.25
C GLY A 27 -6.59 -0.17 2.51
N GLU A 28 -6.96 -0.85 1.44
CA GLU A 28 -7.71 -2.10 1.48
C GLU A 28 -6.76 -3.30 1.55
N HIS A 29 -7.17 -4.38 2.23
CA HIS A 29 -6.41 -5.64 2.22
C HIS A 29 -6.87 -6.48 1.04
N TYR A 30 -5.95 -7.22 0.40
CA TYR A 30 -6.29 -8.08 -0.73
C TYR A 30 -5.74 -9.49 -0.60
N LEU A 31 -6.52 -10.48 -1.02
CA LEU A 31 -6.03 -11.82 -1.36
C LEU A 31 -5.90 -11.94 -2.88
N CYS A 32 -4.69 -12.26 -3.35
CA CYS A 32 -4.39 -12.38 -4.77
C CYS A 32 -4.22 -13.84 -5.19
N TYR A 33 -4.86 -14.20 -6.30
CA TYR A 33 -4.81 -15.52 -6.92
C TYR A 33 -4.08 -15.43 -8.24
N ASN A 34 -3.21 -16.40 -8.54
CA ASN A 34 -2.74 -16.60 -9.91
C ASN A 34 -3.94 -16.97 -10.78
N ILE A 35 -3.96 -16.47 -12.02
CA ILE A 35 -5.05 -16.72 -12.96
C ILE A 35 -4.51 -17.26 -14.27
N ASP A 36 -5.29 -18.15 -14.87
CA ASP A 36 -5.09 -18.62 -16.23
C ASP A 36 -6.15 -17.93 -17.12
N PRO A 37 -5.81 -16.81 -17.79
CA PRO A 37 -6.77 -16.10 -18.61
C PRO A 37 -7.23 -16.94 -19.79
N HIS A 38 -8.54 -16.97 -20.02
CA HIS A 38 -9.12 -17.58 -21.22
C HIS A 38 -9.06 -16.60 -22.39
N GLY A 39 -8.55 -17.06 -23.54
CA GLY A 39 -8.42 -16.25 -24.75
C GLY A 39 -7.07 -15.54 -24.89
N GLY A 40 -6.85 -14.96 -26.08
CA GLY A 40 -5.63 -14.19 -26.35
C GLY A 40 -5.67 -12.80 -25.72
N PHE A 41 -4.55 -12.34 -25.18
CA PHE A 41 -4.36 -10.96 -24.79
C PHE A 41 -3.49 -10.24 -25.83
N LYS A 42 -3.96 -9.10 -26.34
CA LYS A 42 -3.17 -8.26 -27.24
C LYS A 42 -2.35 -7.28 -26.42
N GLU A 43 -1.05 -7.21 -26.65
CA GLU A 43 -0.17 -6.27 -25.94
C GLU A 43 -0.64 -4.81 -26.12
N ILE A 44 -0.64 -4.05 -25.03
CA ILE A 44 -1.13 -2.66 -25.00
C ILE A 44 0.02 -1.73 -24.61
N PRO A 45 0.39 -0.73 -25.43
CA PRO A 45 1.39 0.26 -25.06
C PRO A 45 0.87 1.20 -23.97
N VAL A 46 1.73 1.50 -22.99
CA VAL A 46 1.44 2.38 -21.86
C VAL A 46 2.61 3.30 -21.56
N GLU A 47 2.30 4.49 -21.06
CA GLU A 47 3.25 5.38 -20.40
C GLU A 47 2.90 5.43 -18.91
N LEU A 48 3.87 5.12 -18.05
CA LEU A 48 3.69 5.01 -16.61
C LEU A 48 4.62 6.01 -15.91
N LYS A 49 4.23 6.45 -14.71
CA LYS A 49 5.07 7.29 -13.87
C LYS A 49 4.72 7.06 -12.41
N ASP A 50 5.75 6.92 -11.60
CA ASP A 50 5.65 6.88 -10.14
C ASP A 50 6.66 7.87 -9.53
N GLN A 51 6.86 7.79 -8.21
CA GLN A 51 7.81 8.63 -7.48
C GLN A 51 9.28 8.28 -7.78
N PHE A 52 9.54 7.16 -8.45
CA PHE A 52 10.88 6.66 -8.76
C PHE A 52 11.32 7.09 -10.16
N ALA A 53 10.47 6.89 -11.17
CA ALA A 53 10.77 7.25 -12.56
C ALA A 53 9.51 7.32 -13.45
N GLY A 54 9.71 7.81 -14.67
CA GLY A 54 8.79 7.57 -15.79
C GLY A 54 9.21 6.34 -16.59
N TYR A 55 8.24 5.64 -17.18
CA TYR A 55 8.44 4.44 -17.98
C TYR A 55 7.61 4.47 -19.25
N LYS A 56 8.14 3.88 -20.32
CA LYS A 56 7.36 3.46 -21.49
C LYS A 56 7.37 1.94 -21.53
N GLY A 57 6.24 1.33 -21.86
CA GLY A 57 6.16 -0.12 -21.81
C GLY A 57 4.94 -0.72 -22.48
N LEU A 58 4.84 -2.04 -22.33
CA LEU A 58 3.76 -2.85 -22.85
C LEU A 58 3.11 -3.63 -21.69
N VAL A 59 1.79 -3.62 -21.64
CA VAL A 59 0.98 -4.55 -20.84
C VAL A 59 0.86 -5.84 -21.63
N ILE A 60 1.29 -6.96 -21.05
CA ILE A 60 1.50 -8.23 -21.77
C ILE A 60 0.32 -9.19 -21.58
N ARG A 61 -0.11 -9.40 -20.34
CA ARG A 61 -1.24 -10.30 -19.99
C ARG A 61 -1.63 -10.13 -18.52
N PRO A 62 -2.87 -10.44 -18.12
CA PRO A 62 -3.23 -10.53 -16.71
C PRO A 62 -2.54 -11.75 -16.06
N VAL A 63 -2.11 -11.57 -14.81
CA VAL A 63 -1.35 -12.59 -14.04
C VAL A 63 -1.95 -12.88 -12.67
N SER A 64 -2.68 -11.92 -12.09
CA SER A 64 -3.40 -12.18 -10.85
C SER A 64 -4.71 -11.41 -10.74
N LEU A 65 -5.65 -11.99 -9.99
CA LEU A 65 -6.88 -11.36 -9.53
C LEU A 65 -6.81 -11.22 -8.01
N CYS A 66 -7.01 -10.00 -7.51
CA CYS A 66 -6.95 -9.67 -6.10
C CYS A 66 -8.34 -9.24 -5.59
N ASN A 67 -8.88 -10.00 -4.64
CA ASN A 67 -10.16 -9.70 -4.00
C ASN A 67 -9.92 -8.92 -2.70
N PRO A 68 -10.73 -7.89 -2.40
CA PRO A 68 -10.68 -7.25 -1.09
C PRO A 68 -11.03 -8.26 0.01
N VAL A 69 -10.36 -8.19 1.16
CA VAL A 69 -10.47 -9.19 2.23
C VAL A 69 -10.65 -8.56 3.61
N ASP A 70 -11.56 -9.13 4.39
CA ASP A 70 -11.65 -8.84 5.82
C ASP A 70 -10.57 -9.59 6.59
N LYS A 71 -9.51 -8.89 6.97
CA LYS A 71 -8.44 -9.44 7.80
C LYS A 71 -8.80 -9.27 9.28
N ASN A 72 -9.13 -10.36 9.96
CA ASN A 72 -9.43 -10.42 11.40
C ASN A 72 -10.67 -9.62 11.86
N GLY A 73 -11.68 -9.41 11.00
CA GLY A 73 -12.86 -8.63 11.37
C GLY A 73 -12.62 -7.12 11.33
N GLU A 74 -11.58 -6.66 10.63
CA GLU A 74 -11.30 -5.23 10.38
C GLU A 74 -12.31 -4.62 9.39
N GLY A 75 -13.06 -5.47 8.66
CA GLY A 75 -14.02 -5.07 7.65
C GLY A 75 -13.40 -4.82 6.27
N ILE A 76 -14.26 -4.60 5.29
CA ILE A 76 -13.89 -4.28 3.89
C ILE A 76 -14.40 -2.87 3.59
N ARG A 77 -13.49 -1.96 3.19
CA ARG A 77 -13.82 -0.56 2.90
C ARG A 77 -14.42 -0.39 1.51
N GLU A 78 -13.83 -1.06 0.53
CA GLU A 78 -14.23 -0.96 -0.89
C GLU A 78 -14.52 -2.35 -1.47
N PRO A 79 -15.65 -2.99 -1.09
CA PRO A 79 -15.94 -4.38 -1.46
C PRO A 79 -16.10 -4.61 -2.96
N GLU A 80 -16.39 -3.55 -3.71
CA GLU A 80 -16.55 -3.59 -5.17
C GLU A 80 -15.24 -3.38 -5.93
N VAL A 81 -14.19 -2.89 -5.26
CA VAL A 81 -12.90 -2.57 -5.88
C VAL A 81 -11.98 -3.77 -5.75
N HIS A 82 -11.83 -4.50 -6.85
CA HIS A 82 -10.87 -5.58 -7.01
C HIS A 82 -9.64 -5.05 -7.72
N LEU A 83 -8.54 -5.81 -7.73
CA LEU A 83 -7.41 -5.51 -8.63
C LEU A 83 -7.21 -6.65 -9.60
N VAL A 84 -6.94 -6.33 -10.86
CA VAL A 84 -6.31 -7.26 -11.80
C VAL A 84 -4.90 -6.77 -12.03
N CYS A 85 -3.91 -7.60 -11.75
CA CYS A 85 -2.52 -7.27 -12.02
C CYS A 85 -2.07 -7.90 -13.33
N TYR A 86 -1.29 -7.12 -14.09
CA TYR A 86 -0.79 -7.48 -15.40
C TYR A 86 0.73 -7.54 -15.39
N GLU A 87 1.29 -8.52 -16.07
CA GLU A 87 2.70 -8.53 -16.44
C GLU A 87 2.97 -7.36 -17.39
N ILE A 88 4.03 -6.59 -17.11
CA ILE A 88 4.46 -5.50 -17.97
C ILE A 88 5.93 -5.65 -18.38
N LYS A 89 6.25 -5.18 -19.58
CA LYS A 89 7.62 -4.88 -19.98
C LYS A 89 7.78 -3.37 -19.99
N ALA A 90 8.48 -2.83 -19.00
CA ALA A 90 8.68 -1.40 -18.83
C ALA A 90 10.16 -1.03 -18.97
N GLU A 91 10.43 0.08 -19.65
CA GLU A 91 11.77 0.66 -19.75
C GLU A 91 11.77 2.07 -19.14
N PRO A 92 12.71 2.39 -18.23
CA PRO A 92 12.82 3.73 -17.68
C PRO A 92 13.12 4.74 -18.78
N VAL A 93 12.46 5.91 -18.71
CA VAL A 93 12.70 7.01 -19.65
C VAL A 93 14.12 7.59 -19.50
N THR A 94 14.71 7.47 -18.30
CA THR A 94 16.09 7.88 -18.02
C THR A 94 17.04 6.68 -17.99
N LYS A 95 18.29 6.86 -18.45
CA LYS A 95 19.30 5.77 -18.47
C LYS A 95 19.76 5.31 -17.08
N THR A 96 19.56 6.12 -16.05
CA THR A 96 19.91 5.78 -14.68
C THR A 96 18.85 4.83 -14.11
N LYS A 97 19.28 3.65 -13.66
CA LYS A 97 18.47 2.71 -12.88
C LYS A 97 18.89 2.82 -11.42
N PRO A 98 18.41 3.82 -10.66
CA PRO A 98 18.67 3.83 -9.22
C PRO A 98 18.07 2.55 -8.61
N ALA A 99 18.87 1.83 -7.84
CA ALA A 99 18.35 0.96 -6.81
C ALA A 99 17.83 1.88 -5.70
N ILE A 100 16.54 1.79 -5.37
CA ILE A 100 15.92 2.77 -4.47
C ILE A 100 15.59 2.09 -3.16
N ASP A 101 16.28 2.50 -2.10
CA ASP A 101 15.97 2.02 -0.77
C ASP A 101 14.69 2.70 -0.25
N VAL A 102 13.74 1.88 0.18
CA VAL A 102 12.46 2.29 0.74
C VAL A 102 12.24 1.58 2.07
N MET A 103 11.52 2.25 2.97
CA MET A 103 11.10 1.69 4.24
C MET A 103 9.59 1.63 4.28
N THR A 104 9.05 0.46 4.63
CA THR A 104 7.61 0.26 4.82
C THR A 104 7.33 0.01 6.28
N ALA A 105 6.29 0.63 6.83
CA ALA A 105 5.78 0.36 8.17
C ALA A 105 4.32 -0.09 8.06
N ASN A 106 4.02 -1.30 8.50
CA ASN A 106 2.66 -1.84 8.47
C ASN A 106 2.37 -2.71 9.70
N GLN A 107 1.18 -3.29 9.73
CA GLN A 107 0.69 -4.18 10.80
C GLN A 107 1.56 -5.42 11.07
N PHE A 108 2.54 -5.72 10.22
CA PHE A 108 3.50 -6.81 10.44
C PHE A 108 4.81 -6.32 11.06
N ARG A 109 5.41 -5.24 10.53
CA ARG A 109 6.60 -4.56 11.06
C ARG A 109 7.03 -3.35 10.22
N GLU A 110 8.04 -2.65 10.69
CA GLU A 110 8.91 -1.83 9.84
C GLU A 110 9.93 -2.71 9.09
N GLN A 111 10.16 -2.41 7.82
CA GLN A 111 11.12 -3.14 6.98
C GLN A 111 11.71 -2.23 5.90
N SER A 112 13.04 -2.21 5.82
CA SER A 112 13.79 -1.63 4.71
C SER A 112 13.92 -2.63 3.57
N MET A 113 13.81 -2.16 2.33
CA MET A 113 13.96 -2.95 1.12
C MET A 113 14.45 -2.08 -0.03
N THR A 114 15.02 -2.70 -1.06
CA THR A 114 15.46 -2.01 -2.27
C THR A 114 14.48 -2.30 -3.41
N ALA A 115 13.82 -1.27 -3.93
CA ALA A 115 13.04 -1.38 -5.15
C ALA A 115 13.97 -1.55 -6.35
N VAL A 116 13.81 -2.65 -7.08
CA VAL A 116 14.61 -2.98 -8.27
C VAL A 116 13.85 -2.53 -9.52
N LEU A 117 14.46 -1.67 -10.31
CA LEU A 117 13.91 -1.19 -11.58
C LEU A 117 14.31 -2.09 -12.76
N PRO A 118 13.45 -2.23 -13.79
CA PRO A 118 12.11 -1.65 -13.94
C PRO A 118 11.00 -2.41 -13.18
N PRO A 119 9.82 -1.80 -12.96
CA PRO A 119 8.66 -2.53 -12.45
C PRO A 119 8.24 -3.62 -13.44
N HIS A 120 7.74 -4.74 -12.90
CA HIS A 120 7.36 -5.91 -13.70
C HIS A 120 5.85 -6.20 -13.67
N THR A 121 5.09 -5.52 -12.82
CA THR A 121 3.64 -5.70 -12.68
C THR A 121 2.91 -4.36 -12.57
N LEU A 122 1.75 -4.24 -13.22
CA LEU A 122 0.80 -3.13 -13.06
C LEU A 122 -0.54 -3.65 -12.53
N CYS A 123 -0.95 -3.23 -11.34
CA CYS A 123 -2.24 -3.60 -10.74
C CYS A 123 -3.29 -2.52 -10.98
N VAL A 124 -4.44 -2.92 -11.54
CA VAL A 124 -5.48 -2.01 -12.02
C VAL A 124 -6.79 -2.26 -11.26
N PRO A 125 -7.40 -1.22 -10.65
CA PRO A 125 -8.74 -1.29 -10.09
C PRO A 125 -9.76 -1.83 -11.09
N SER A 126 -10.51 -2.83 -10.69
CA SER A 126 -11.41 -3.60 -11.55
C SER A 126 -12.68 -3.97 -10.80
N LYS A 127 -13.79 -4.12 -11.54
CA LYS A 127 -14.98 -4.82 -11.04
C LYS A 127 -14.92 -6.27 -11.48
N LYS A 128 -15.42 -7.19 -10.66
CA LYS A 128 -15.61 -8.59 -11.06
C LYS A 128 -17.08 -8.98 -10.99
N GLU A 129 -17.48 -9.84 -11.91
CA GLU A 129 -18.76 -10.53 -11.88
C GLU A 129 -18.46 -12.03 -11.90
N HIS A 130 -19.27 -12.83 -11.19
CA HIS A 130 -19.18 -14.28 -11.27
C HIS A 130 -19.99 -14.75 -12.47
N LEU A 131 -19.41 -15.66 -13.26
CA LEU A 131 -20.08 -16.30 -14.39
C LEU A 131 -20.79 -17.59 -13.95
#